data_AF-Q6Q547-F1
#
_entry.id   AF-Q6Q547-F1
#
_cell.length_a   1.000
_cell.length_b   1.000
_cell.length_c   1.000
_cell.angle_alpha   90.00
_cell.angle_beta   90.00
_cell.angle_gamma   90.00
#
_symmetry.space_group_name_H-M   'P 1'
#
loop_
_entity.id
_entity.type
_entity.pdbx_description
1 polymer ?
#
loop_
_entity_poly.entity_id
_entity_poly.type
_entity_poly.pdbx_seq_one_letter_code
_entity_poly.pdbx_strand_id
1 'polypeptide(L)' 'MHLMYTLGPDGKRIYTLKKVTESGEITKSAHPARFSPDDKYSRQRVTLKKRFGLVPGQ' A
#
# COMPACT_ATOMS: atom_id res chain seq x y z
N MET A 1 -12.35 -3.70 5.18
CA MET A 1 -11.28 -4.35 4.37
C MET A 1 -10.34 -5.07 5.32
N HIS A 2 -10.62 -6.34 5.60
CA HIS A 2 -9.91 -7.14 6.61
C HIS A 2 -8.76 -7.98 6.04
N LEU A 3 -8.71 -8.15 4.71
CA LEU A 3 -7.70 -8.97 4.08
C LEU A 3 -6.36 -8.25 4.06
N MET A 4 -5.35 -8.93 4.58
CA MET A 4 -3.97 -8.48 4.66
C MET A 4 -3.06 -9.43 3.88
N TYR A 5 -1.84 -9.00 3.59
CA TYR A 5 -0.84 -9.85 2.94
C TYR A 5 0.59 -9.49 3.34
N THR A 6 1.50 -10.45 3.18
CA THR A 6 2.95 -10.28 3.10
C THR A 6 3.47 -10.79 1.75
N LEU A 7 4.71 -10.45 1.40
CA LEU A 7 5.36 -10.99 0.22
C LEU A 7 6.12 -12.27 0.61
N GLY A 8 5.79 -13.37 -0.05
CA GLY A 8 6.52 -14.61 0.08
C GLY A 8 7.89 -14.55 -0.60
N PRO A 9 8.74 -15.58 -0.40
CA PRO A 9 10.07 -15.66 -1.00
C PRO A 9 10.06 -15.65 -2.54
N ASP A 10 8.96 -16.08 -3.15
CA ASP A 10 8.72 -16.07 -4.60
C ASP A 10 8.14 -14.73 -5.11
N GLY A 11 8.02 -13.73 -4.24
CA GLY A 11 7.42 -12.43 -4.54
C GLY A 11 5.89 -12.47 -4.67
N LYS A 12 5.24 -13.62 -4.43
CA LYS A 12 3.77 -13.71 -4.44
C LYS A 12 3.19 -13.29 -3.11
N ARG A 13 1.93 -12.86 -3.14
CA ARG A 13 1.22 -12.45 -1.92
C ARG A 13 0.77 -13.68 -1.14
N ILE A 14 1.12 -13.73 0.15
CA ILE A 14 0.56 -14.68 1.11
C ILE A 14 -0.51 -13.93 1.90
N TYR A 15 -1.76 -14.37 1.76
CA TYR A 15 -2.90 -13.70 2.37
C TYR A 15 -3.15 -14.15 3.81
N THR A 16 -3.60 -13.23 4.64
CA THR A 16 -3.92 -13.48 6.05
C THR A 16 -4.94 -12.47 6.55
N LEU A 17 -5.57 -12.78 7.68
CA LEU A 17 -6.40 -11.85 8.45
C LEU A 17 -5.65 -11.27 9.66
N LYS A 18 -4.48 -11.83 9.99
CA LYS A 18 -3.64 -11.35 11.09
C LYS A 18 -2.97 -10.03 10.68
N LYS A 19 -2.78 -9.10 11.63
CA LYS A 19 -2.06 -7.84 11.38
C LYS A 19 -0.54 -7.98 11.44
N VAL A 20 -0.06 -8.98 12.16
CA VAL A 20 1.35 -9.31 12.35
C VAL A 20 1.54 -10.80 12.08
N THR A 21 2.62 -11.17 11.40
CA THR A 21 2.99 -12.57 11.18
C THR A 21 3.56 -13.21 12.44
N GLU A 22 3.71 -14.53 12.43
CA GLU A 22 4.35 -15.27 13.55
C GLU A 22 5.83 -14.91 13.72
N SER A 23 6.48 -14.43 12.64
CA SER A 23 7.83 -13.88 12.65
C SER A 23 7.91 -12.41 13.09
N GLY A 24 6.77 -11.75 13.40
CA GLY A 24 6.73 -10.35 13.84
C GLY A 24 6.65 -9.32 12.71
N GLU A 25 6.53 -9.73 11.43
CA GLU A 25 6.41 -8.82 10.29
C GLU A 25 5.01 -8.18 10.24
N ILE A 26 4.93 -6.87 9.96
CA ILE A 26 3.67 -6.15 9.79
C ILE A 26 3.08 -6.46 8.41
N THR A 27 1.84 -6.93 8.41
CA THR A 27 1.10 -7.22 7.17
C THR A 27 0.53 -5.95 6.53
N LYS A 28 0.41 -5.94 5.20
CA LYS A 28 -0.11 -4.81 4.41
C LYS A 28 -1.56 -5.07 4.00
N SER A 29 -2.37 -4.03 3.84
CA SER A 29 -3.74 -4.21 3.33
C SER A 29 -3.72 -4.75 1.90
N ALA A 30 -4.49 -5.80 1.63
CA ALA A 30 -4.62 -6.38 0.30
C ALA A 30 -5.38 -5.48 -0.69
N HIS A 31 -5.93 -4.37 -0.21
CA HIS A 31 -6.83 -3.51 -0.97
C HIS A 31 -6.21 -2.14 -1.22
N PRO A 32 -6.46 -1.53 -2.40
CA PRO A 32 -5.99 -0.18 -2.67
C PRO A 32 -6.69 0.85 -1.77
N ALA A 33 -6.04 2.00 -1.57
CA ALA A 33 -6.67 3.15 -0.93
C ALA A 33 -7.90 3.62 -1.74
N ARG A 34 -8.96 4.02 -1.04
CA ARG A 34 -10.19 4.49 -1.67
C ARG A 34 -9.97 5.86 -2.31
N PHE A 35 -10.48 6.05 -3.51
CA PHE A 35 -10.58 7.36 -4.13
C PHE A 35 -11.74 8.15 -3.51
N SER A 36 -11.53 9.45 -3.32
CA SER A 36 -12.57 10.40 -2.93
C SER A 36 -12.57 11.54 -3.96
N PRO A 37 -13.71 11.92 -4.55
CA PRO A 37 -13.76 12.95 -5.59
C PRO A 37 -13.16 14.30 -5.16
N ASP A 38 -13.36 14.68 -3.90
CA ASP A 38 -12.87 15.93 -3.34
C ASP A 38 -11.34 15.96 -3.15
N ASP A 39 -10.71 14.79 -2.99
CA ASP A 39 -9.25 14.59 -2.97
C ASP A 39 -8.41 15.74 -2.36
N LYS A 40 -8.79 16.20 -1.15
CA LYS A 40 -8.24 17.41 -0.49
C LYS A 40 -6.71 17.44 -0.39
N TYR A 41 -6.08 16.26 -0.37
CA TYR A 41 -4.64 16.09 -0.22
C TYR A 41 -3.90 15.74 -1.52
N SER A 42 -4.55 15.93 -2.67
CA SER A 42 -4.00 15.66 -4.01
C SER A 42 -2.66 16.36 -4.23
N ARG A 43 -2.56 17.66 -3.91
CA ARG A 43 -1.34 18.47 -4.06
C ARG A 43 -0.18 17.86 -3.28
N GLN A 44 -0.39 17.55 -2.00
CA GLN A 44 0.62 16.96 -1.13
C GLN A 44 1.08 15.61 -1.68
N ARG A 45 0.14 14.77 -2.14
CA ARG A 45 0.46 13.48 -2.76
C ARG A 45 1.30 13.63 -4.02
N VAL A 46 0.97 14.58 -4.90
CA VAL A 46 1.73 14.84 -6.13
C VAL A 46 3.13 15.39 -5.81
N THR A 47 3.26 16.35 -4.89
CA THR A 47 4.56 16.89 -4.47
C THR A 47 5.46 15.81 -3.88
N LEU A 48 4.92 14.92 -3.04
CA LEU A 48 5.66 13.81 -2.47
C LEU A 48 6.11 12.83 -3.57
N LYS A 49 5.21 12.44 -4.48
CA LYS A 49 5.55 11.57 -5.61
C LYS A 49 6.66 12.17 -6.47
N LYS A 50 6.60 13.47 -6.78
CA LYS A 50 7.63 14.16 -7.56
C LYS A 50 8.99 14.13 -6.85
N ARG A 51 9.02 14.38 -5.55
CA ARG A 51 10.25 14.33 -4.74
C ARG A 51 10.95 12.97 -4.80
N PHE A 52 10.19 11.87 -4.86
CA PHE A 52 10.72 10.51 -4.91
C PHE A 52 10.77 9.91 -6.32
N GLY A 53 10.52 10.68 -7.38
CA GLY A 53 10.52 10.16 -8.76
C GLY A 53 9.42 9.13 -9.05
N LEU A 54 8.28 9.20 -8.34
CA LEU A 54 7.16 8.25 -8.43
C LEU A 54 5.96 8.81 -9.21
N VAL A 55 6.15 9.87 -10.00
CA VAL A 55 5.09 10.40 -10.87
C VAL A 55 5.05 9.53 -12.13
N PRO A 56 3.90 8.92 -12.46
CA PRO A 56 3.80 8.11 -13.68
C PRO A 56 4.05 8.98 -14.93
N GLY A 57 4.92 8.52 -15.83
CA GLY A 57 5.14 9.15 -17.14
C GLY A 57 6.08 10.36 -17.16
N GLN A 58 6.95 10.51 -16.16
CA GLN A 58 8.11 11.42 -16.24
C GLN A 58 9.34 10.74 -16.83
#